data_AF-B4HNN3-F1
#
_entry.id   AF-B4HNN3-F1
#
_cell.length_a   1.000
_cell.length_b   1.000
_cell.length_c   1.000
_cell.angle_alpha   90.00
_cell.angle_beta   90.00
_cell.angle_gamma   90.00
#
_symmetry.space_group_name_H-M   'P 1'
#
loop_
_entity.id
_entity.type
_entity.pdbx_description
1 polymer ?
#
loop_
_entity_poly.entity_id
_entity_poly.type
_entity_poly.pdbx_seq_one_letter_code
_entity_poly.pdbx_strand_id
1 'polypeptide(L)'
;MFDTRITSVFDDTLYPKDLQKRAIVDQRLHYDSSALATTGRGLTAPLREGKTEIPKARFDALDEVYKTLDLFLESNDFLAGKYLTIADFHVIAVLSSTILLRDVDATMYPKLAGWIQRIRRLPYYEEANGSRMSQVANFIKSKKYTIV
;
A
#
# COMPACT_ATOMS: atom_id res chain seq x y z
N MET A 1 11.61 -34.09 -2.28
CA MET A 1 10.46 -33.91 -3.19
C MET A 1 9.93 -32.51 -2.94
N PHE A 2 10.31 -31.55 -3.79
CA PHE A 2 9.89 -30.15 -3.65
C PHE A 2 8.42 -30.04 -4.06
N ASP A 3 7.62 -29.39 -3.23
CA ASP A 3 6.20 -29.20 -3.45
C ASP A 3 5.96 -28.34 -4.70
N THR A 4 5.48 -28.95 -5.76
CA THR A 4 5.14 -28.32 -7.05
C THR A 4 3.80 -27.56 -7.02
N ARG A 5 3.17 -27.36 -5.85
CA ARG A 5 1.90 -26.63 -5.74
C ARG A 5 1.99 -25.12 -5.95
N ILE A 6 3.18 -24.53 -6.11
CA ILE A 6 3.31 -23.09 -6.39
C ILE A 6 3.16 -22.76 -7.89
N THR A 7 3.21 -23.73 -8.80
CA THR A 7 3.24 -23.43 -10.26
C THR A 7 1.98 -23.78 -11.04
N SER A 8 0.90 -24.29 -10.43
CA SER A 8 -0.26 -24.79 -11.21
C SER A 8 -1.53 -23.94 -11.17
N VAL A 9 -1.59 -22.80 -10.46
CA VAL A 9 -2.73 -21.86 -10.55
C VAL A 9 -2.26 -20.42 -10.37
N PHE A 10 -1.39 -19.92 -11.25
CA PHE A 10 -1.37 -18.47 -11.45
C PHE A 10 -2.62 -18.12 -12.24
N ASP A 11 -3.64 -17.64 -11.52
CA ASP A 11 -4.79 -17.02 -12.16
C ASP A 11 -4.26 -15.84 -12.99
N ASP A 12 -4.37 -15.94 -14.32
CA ASP A 12 -3.96 -14.90 -15.26
C ASP A 12 -4.69 -13.57 -14.95
N THR A 13 -5.73 -13.54 -14.10
CA THR A 13 -6.33 -12.30 -13.59
C THR A 13 -5.39 -11.47 -12.71
N LEU A 14 -4.52 -12.10 -11.91
CA LEU A 14 -3.63 -11.39 -10.98
C LEU A 14 -2.52 -10.63 -11.70
N TYR A 15 -2.07 -11.17 -12.84
CA TYR A 15 -1.09 -10.53 -13.71
C TYR A 15 -1.43 -10.79 -15.20
N PRO A 16 -2.34 -9.98 -15.78
CA PRO A 16 -2.91 -10.20 -17.10
C PRO A 16 -1.88 -10.42 -18.20
N LYS A 17 -2.15 -11.34 -19.13
CA LYS A 17 -1.34 -11.52 -20.36
C LYS A 17 -1.62 -10.47 -21.42
N ASP A 18 -2.83 -9.91 -21.41
CA ASP A 18 -3.18 -8.77 -22.26
C ASP A 18 -2.24 -7.60 -21.98
N LEU A 19 -1.57 -7.10 -23.03
CA LEU A 19 -0.49 -6.13 -22.88
C LEU A 19 -0.97 -4.79 -22.33
N GLN A 20 -2.19 -4.36 -22.67
CA GLN A 20 -2.72 -3.09 -22.17
C GLN A 20 -3.06 -3.18 -20.68
N LYS A 21 -3.73 -4.26 -20.26
CA LYS A 21 -4.01 -4.50 -18.83
C LYS A 21 -2.71 -4.68 -18.04
N ARG A 22 -1.74 -5.42 -18.58
CA ARG A 22 -0.43 -5.61 -17.95
C ARG A 22 0.30 -4.29 -17.77
N ALA A 23 0.30 -3.42 -18.78
CA ALA A 23 0.94 -2.10 -18.70
C ALA A 23 0.36 -1.24 -17.56
N ILE A 24 -0.94 -1.34 -17.27
CA ILE A 24 -1.56 -0.65 -16.13
C ILE A 24 -1.06 -1.22 -14.81
N VAL A 25 -1.00 -2.56 -14.68
CA VAL A 25 -0.46 -3.23 -13.49
C VAL A 25 1.00 -2.83 -13.27
N ASP A 26 1.83 -2.88 -14.30
CA ASP A 26 3.25 -2.51 -14.25
C ASP A 26 3.42 -1.04 -13.86
N GLN A 27 2.60 -0.14 -14.42
CA GLN A 27 2.62 1.27 -14.02
C GLN A 27 2.32 1.43 -12.52
N ARG A 28 1.34 0.69 -11.98
CA ARG A 28 0.96 0.77 -10.55
C ARG A 28 2.08 0.23 -9.65
N LEU A 29 2.74 -0.85 -10.06
CA LEU A 29 3.91 -1.40 -9.37
C LEU A 29 5.09 -0.43 -9.38
N HIS A 30 5.36 0.20 -10.52
CA HIS A 30 6.40 1.23 -10.62
C HIS A 30 6.06 2.45 -9.77
N TYR A 31 4.80 2.90 -9.79
CA TYR A 31 4.34 3.98 -8.94
C TYR A 31 4.54 3.65 -7.46
N ASP A 32 4.19 2.43 -7.03
CA ASP A 32 4.44 2.00 -5.66
C ASP A 32 5.93 2.08 -5.30
N SER A 33 6.80 1.45 -6.09
CA SER A 33 8.23 1.39 -5.80
C SER A 33 8.92 2.76 -5.79
N SER A 34 8.44 3.70 -6.61
CA SER A 34 9.08 5.00 -6.81
C SER A 34 8.50 6.10 -5.92
N ALA A 35 7.18 6.10 -5.71
CA ALA A 35 6.48 7.13 -4.94
C ALA A 35 6.10 6.64 -3.54
N LEU A 36 5.28 5.59 -3.42
CA LEU A 36 4.76 5.15 -2.12
C LEU A 36 5.86 4.57 -1.22
N ALA A 37 6.68 3.64 -1.73
CA ALA A 37 7.78 3.04 -0.96
C ALA A 37 8.83 4.08 -0.55
N THR A 38 9.17 5.01 -1.45
CA THR A 38 10.09 6.13 -1.15
C THR A 38 9.52 7.05 -0.07
N THR A 39 8.23 7.40 -0.17
CA THR A 39 7.52 8.22 0.82
C THR A 39 7.45 7.53 2.18
N GLY A 40 7.05 6.25 2.20
CA GLY A 40 7.00 5.44 3.41
C GLY A 40 8.37 5.28 4.07
N ARG A 41 9.44 5.10 3.29
CA ARG A 41 10.82 5.11 3.81
C ARG A 41 11.19 6.47 4.39
N GLY A 42 10.83 7.57 3.73
CA GLY A 42 11.08 8.93 4.20
C GLY A 42 10.43 9.24 5.55
N LEU A 43 9.28 8.62 5.84
CA LEU A 43 8.58 8.74 7.12
C LEU A 43 9.14 7.81 8.20
N THR A 44 9.49 6.57 7.84
CA THR A 44 9.86 5.52 8.81
C THR A 44 11.36 5.45 9.13
N ALA A 45 12.24 5.83 8.20
CA ALA A 45 13.69 5.80 8.43
C ALA A 45 14.13 6.72 9.57
N PRO A 46 13.66 7.99 9.68
CA PRO A 46 14.00 8.85 10.82
C PRO A 46 13.65 8.21 12.18
N LEU A 47 12.49 7.56 12.27
CA LEU A 47 12.04 6.87 13.49
C LEU A 47 12.95 5.69 13.88
N ARG A 48 13.44 4.95 12.89
CA ARG A 48 14.43 3.86 13.09
C ARG A 48 15.78 4.39 13.53
N GLU A 49 16.18 5.55 13.00
CA GLU A 49 17.40 6.26 13.37
C GLU A 49 17.31 6.98 14.73
N GLY A 50 16.14 6.96 15.38
CA GLY A 50 15.92 7.62 16.67
C GLY A 50 15.72 9.13 16.58
N LYS A 51 15.49 9.67 15.37
CA LYS A 51 15.13 11.07 15.17
C LYS A 51 13.71 11.33 15.64
N THR A 52 13.50 12.52 16.20
CA THR A 52 12.20 12.97 16.73
C THR A 52 11.53 14.01 15.85
N GLU A 53 12.17 14.44 14.76
CA GLU A 53 11.62 15.43 13.85
C GLU A 53 11.45 14.81 12.47
N ILE A 54 10.24 14.94 11.92
CA ILE A 54 9.93 14.52 10.55
C ILE A 54 9.46 15.75 9.78
N PRO A 55 10.11 16.11 8.66
CA PRO A 55 9.68 17.27 7.88
C PRO A 55 8.25 17.12 7.38
N LYS A 56 7.44 18.19 7.48
CA LYS A 56 6.08 18.29 6.96
C LYS A 56 5.98 17.85 5.50
N ALA A 57 6.99 18.18 4.70
CA ALA A 57 7.09 17.76 3.30
C ALA A 57 6.99 16.23 3.10
N ARG A 58 7.36 15.42 4.09
CA ARG A 58 7.19 13.94 4.03
C ARG A 58 5.74 13.51 4.21
N PHE A 59 4.98 14.24 5.02
CA PHE A 59 3.54 14.02 5.17
C PHE A 59 2.76 14.59 3.98
N ASP A 60 3.18 15.74 3.45
CA ASP A 60 2.58 16.31 2.24
C ASP A 60 2.76 15.36 1.04
N ALA A 61 3.93 14.72 0.92
CA ALA A 61 4.15 13.67 -0.07
C ALA A 61 3.23 12.44 0.12
N LEU A 62 2.90 12.09 1.37
CA LEU A 62 1.95 11.02 1.67
C LEU A 62 0.52 11.40 1.27
N ASP A 63 0.12 12.65 1.51
CA ASP A 63 -1.18 13.15 1.07
C ASP A 63 -1.30 13.11 -0.48
N GLU A 64 -0.25 13.46 -1.22
CA GLU A 64 -0.22 13.31 -2.69
C GLU A 64 -0.27 11.84 -3.14
N VAL A 65 0.32 10.93 -2.36
CA VAL A 65 0.18 9.50 -2.61
C VAL A 65 -1.27 9.06 -2.42
N TYR A 66 -1.95 9.51 -1.36
CA TYR A 66 -3.36 9.18 -1.13
C TYR A 66 -4.25 9.69 -2.24
N LYS A 67 -4.06 10.94 -2.65
CA LYS A 67 -4.75 11.53 -3.80
C LYS A 67 -4.56 10.69 -5.06
N THR A 68 -3.33 10.30 -5.39
CA THR A 68 -3.04 9.52 -6.59
C THR A 68 -3.65 8.11 -6.55
N LEU A 69 -3.60 7.44 -5.38
CA LEU A 69 -4.22 6.12 -5.23
C LEU A 69 -5.75 6.20 -5.31
N ASP A 70 -6.37 7.25 -4.75
CA ASP A 70 -7.80 7.50 -4.88
C ASP A 70 -8.19 7.74 -6.35
N LEU A 71 -7.38 8.50 -7.10
CA LEU A 71 -7.54 8.71 -8.54
C LEU A 71 -7.49 7.39 -9.34
N PHE A 72 -6.56 6.47 -9.02
CA PHE A 72 -6.50 5.16 -9.69
C PHE A 72 -7.78 4.34 -9.49
N LEU A 73 -8.52 4.60 -8.41
CA LEU A 73 -9.74 3.91 -8.02
C LEU A 73 -11.03 4.64 -8.46
N GLU A 74 -10.95 5.79 -9.14
CA GLU A 74 -12.15 6.57 -9.52
C GLU A 74 -13.18 5.75 -10.29
N SER A 75 -12.70 4.96 -11.26
CA SER A 75 -13.54 4.13 -12.14
C SER A 75 -13.38 2.62 -11.90
N ASN A 76 -12.71 2.20 -10.81
CA ASN A 76 -12.29 0.82 -10.61
C ASN A 76 -12.45 0.35 -9.16
N ASP A 77 -12.67 -0.96 -8.98
CA ASP A 77 -12.69 -1.58 -7.65
C ASP A 77 -11.29 -1.87 -7.09
N PHE A 78 -10.29 -2.01 -7.97
CA PHE A 78 -8.89 -2.32 -7.66
C PHE A 78 -7.97 -1.39 -8.46
N LEU A 79 -6.71 -1.26 -8.02
CA LEU A 79 -5.80 -0.20 -8.49
C LEU A 79 -5.47 -0.27 -9.99
N ALA A 80 -5.57 -1.47 -10.58
CA ALA A 80 -5.30 -1.71 -11.99
C ALA A 80 -6.56 -2.07 -12.80
N GLY A 81 -7.76 -2.01 -12.21
CA GLY A 81 -9.00 -2.31 -12.92
C GLY A 81 -10.10 -2.93 -12.06
N LYS A 82 -10.99 -3.68 -12.71
CA LYS A 82 -12.13 -4.35 -12.07
C LYS A 82 -11.75 -5.53 -11.18
N TYR A 83 -10.58 -6.13 -11.40
CA TYR A 83 -10.16 -7.35 -10.71
C TYR A 83 -8.90 -7.08 -9.88
N LEU A 84 -8.77 -7.84 -8.80
CA LEU A 84 -7.60 -7.83 -7.93
C LEU A 84 -6.36 -8.24 -8.73
N THR A 85 -5.25 -7.53 -8.52
CA THR A 85 -3.97 -7.82 -9.17
C THR A 85 -2.82 -7.77 -8.17
N ILE A 86 -1.62 -8.15 -8.62
CA ILE A 86 -0.41 -8.00 -7.82
C ILE A 86 -0.10 -6.54 -7.43
N ALA A 87 -0.61 -5.55 -8.17
CA ALA A 87 -0.46 -4.15 -7.80
C ALA A 87 -1.16 -3.82 -6.48
N ASP A 88 -2.34 -4.40 -6.24
CA ASP A 88 -3.08 -4.19 -5.00
C ASP A 88 -2.33 -4.75 -3.78
N PHE A 89 -1.72 -5.93 -3.93
CA PHE A 89 -0.90 -6.56 -2.89
C PHE A 89 0.35 -5.74 -2.57
N HIS A 90 1.04 -5.25 -3.60
CA HIS A 90 2.26 -4.48 -3.40
C HIS A 90 1.97 -3.14 -2.70
N VAL A 91 0.93 -2.44 -3.15
CA VAL A 91 0.52 -1.16 -2.55
C VAL A 91 0.03 -1.35 -1.12
N ILE A 92 -0.85 -2.34 -0.84
CA ILE A 92 -1.36 -2.48 0.53
C ILE A 92 -0.25 -2.84 1.54
N ALA A 93 0.75 -3.62 1.12
CA ALA A 93 1.87 -4.03 1.97
C ALA A 93 2.69 -2.82 2.46
N VAL A 94 2.89 -1.83 1.60
CA VAL A 94 3.58 -0.59 1.98
C VAL A 94 2.61 0.36 2.71
N LEU A 95 1.43 0.57 2.13
CA LEU A 95 0.44 1.53 2.61
C LEU A 95 0.01 1.23 4.05
N SER A 96 -0.18 -0.04 4.42
CA SER A 96 -0.63 -0.44 5.76
C SER A 96 0.30 0.05 6.87
N SER A 97 1.59 0.26 6.60
CA SER A 97 2.53 0.85 7.54
C SER A 97 2.46 2.39 7.59
N THR A 98 2.25 3.03 6.44
CA THR A 98 2.18 4.50 6.36
C THR A 98 0.93 5.07 7.02
N ILE A 99 -0.21 4.37 6.92
CA ILE A 99 -1.47 4.81 7.52
C ILE A 99 -1.44 4.84 9.05
N LEU A 100 -0.47 4.16 9.67
CA LEU A 100 -0.25 4.22 11.11
C LEU A 100 0.40 5.54 11.57
N LEU A 101 1.00 6.30 10.63
CA LEU A 101 1.59 7.62 10.89
C LEU A 101 0.62 8.74 10.55
N ARG A 102 -0.21 8.55 9.52
CA ARG A 102 -1.29 9.45 9.13
C ARG A 102 -2.39 8.62 8.51
N ASP A 103 -3.57 8.60 9.11
CA ASP A 103 -4.67 7.79 8.58
C ASP A 103 -5.23 8.38 7.28
N VAL A 104 -5.94 7.55 6.50
CA VAL A 104 -6.64 8.00 5.29
C VAL A 104 -7.95 8.67 5.70
N ASP A 105 -8.10 9.95 5.41
CA ASP A 105 -9.36 10.66 5.58
C ASP A 105 -10.39 10.18 4.54
N ALA A 106 -11.37 9.39 4.97
CA ALA A 106 -12.40 8.84 4.10
C ALA A 106 -13.35 9.89 3.50
N THR A 107 -13.39 11.12 4.05
CA THR A 107 -14.17 12.22 3.46
C THR A 107 -13.45 12.83 2.25
N MET A 108 -12.11 12.81 2.26
CA MET A 108 -11.25 13.33 1.20
C MET A 108 -10.91 12.26 0.15
N TYR A 109 -10.69 11.01 0.59
CA TYR A 109 -10.25 9.89 -0.24
C TYR A 109 -11.17 8.67 -0.07
N PRO A 110 -12.47 8.79 -0.43
CA PRO A 110 -13.47 7.77 -0.17
C PRO A 110 -13.20 6.46 -0.94
N LYS A 111 -12.61 6.52 -2.14
CA LYS A 111 -12.33 5.33 -2.95
C LYS A 111 -11.18 4.54 -2.36
N LEU A 112 -10.12 5.23 -1.94
CA LEU A 112 -8.98 4.64 -1.25
C LEU A 112 -9.41 3.99 0.07
N ALA A 113 -10.21 4.70 0.88
CA ALA A 113 -10.73 4.14 2.13
C ALA A 113 -11.56 2.87 1.88
N GLY A 114 -12.44 2.90 0.88
CA GLY A 114 -13.22 1.73 0.47
C GLY A 114 -12.36 0.57 -0.01
N TRP A 115 -11.31 0.85 -0.79
CA TRP A 115 -10.36 -0.15 -1.27
C TRP A 115 -9.55 -0.78 -0.13
N ILE A 116 -9.07 0.00 0.85
CA ILE A 116 -8.38 -0.55 2.03
C ILE A 116 -9.29 -1.56 2.75
N GLN A 117 -10.57 -1.23 2.95
CA GLN A 117 -11.52 -2.14 3.58
C GLN A 117 -11.77 -3.39 2.74
N ARG A 118 -11.86 -3.26 1.41
CA ARG A 118 -12.00 -4.40 0.50
C ARG A 118 -10.81 -5.35 0.60
N ILE A 119 -9.59 -4.83 0.59
CA ILE A 119 -8.37 -5.64 0.68
C ILE A 119 -8.23 -6.31 2.05
N ARG A 120 -8.58 -5.62 3.14
CA ARG A 120 -8.57 -6.20 4.50
C ARG A 120 -9.55 -7.35 4.70
N ARG A 121 -10.60 -7.44 3.87
CA ARG A 121 -11.60 -8.52 3.91
C ARG A 121 -11.17 -9.77 3.14
N LEU A 122 -10.03 -9.74 2.43
CA LEU A 122 -9.52 -10.95 1.77
C LEU A 122 -9.21 -12.01 2.82
N PRO A 123 -9.57 -13.29 2.58
CA PRO A 123 -9.47 -14.34 3.60
C PRO A 123 -8.03 -14.60 4.06
N TYR A 124 -7.04 -14.25 3.23
CA TYR A 124 -5.60 -14.40 3.51
C TYR A 124 -4.93 -13.10 3.94
N TYR A 125 -5.65 -11.98 4.07
CA TYR A 125 -5.05 -10.68 4.39
C TYR A 125 -4.29 -10.71 5.72
N GLU A 126 -4.89 -11.30 6.76
CA GLU A 126 -4.27 -11.33 8.08
C GLU A 126 -2.98 -12.14 8.11
N GLU A 127 -2.99 -13.33 7.52
CA GLU A 127 -1.81 -14.20 7.45
C GLU A 127 -0.68 -13.56 6.63
N ALA A 128 -1.01 -12.97 5.48
CA ALA A 128 -0.04 -12.42 4.55
C ALA A 128 0.50 -11.04 4.97
N ASN A 129 -0.34 -10.20 5.59
CA ASN A 129 -0.01 -8.80 5.89
C ASN A 129 -0.47 -8.35 7.30
N GLY A 130 -1.76 -8.46 7.58
CA GLY A 130 -2.42 -7.81 8.73
C GLY A 130 -1.82 -8.15 10.09
N SER A 131 -1.55 -9.42 10.36
CA SER A 131 -1.10 -9.88 11.68
C SER A 131 0.26 -9.30 12.10
N ARG A 132 1.13 -8.95 11.13
CA ARG A 132 2.44 -8.33 11.40
C ARG A 132 2.33 -6.83 11.68
N MET A 133 1.22 -6.19 11.29
CA MET A 133 1.03 -4.75 11.48
C MET A 133 0.94 -4.33 12.93
N SER A 134 0.53 -5.21 13.84
CA SER A 134 0.55 -4.94 15.29
C SER A 134 1.96 -4.64 15.81
N GLN A 135 2.98 -5.33 15.30
CA GLN A 135 4.38 -5.09 15.70
C GLN A 135 4.86 -3.73 15.19
N VAL A 136 4.50 -3.38 13.94
CA VAL A 136 4.83 -2.08 13.34
C VAL A 136 4.11 -0.94 14.09
N ALA A 137 2.84 -1.14 14.45
CA ALA A 137 2.08 -0.17 15.22
C ALA A 137 2.69 0.06 16.61
N ASN A 138 3.10 -1.01 17.30
CA ASN A 138 3.78 -0.89 18.58
C ASN A 138 5.13 -0.17 18.44
N PHE A 139 5.90 -0.46 17.39
CA PHE A 139 7.13 0.27 17.08
C PHE A 139 6.85 1.76 16.88
N ILE A 140 5.88 2.13 16.04
CA ILE A 140 5.54 3.54 15.78
C ILE A 140 5.07 4.24 17.07
N LYS A 141 4.19 3.61 17.85
CA LYS A 141 3.71 4.15 19.13
C LYS A 141 4.83 4.34 20.17
N SER A 142 5.89 3.54 20.09
CA SER A 142 7.06 3.68 20.98
C SER A 142 7.93 4.91 20.65
N LYS A 143 7.71 5.53 19.48
CA LYS A 143 8.48 6.68 19.01
C LYS A 143 7.68 7.95 19.26
N LYS A 144 8.33 8.95 19.85
CA LYS A 144 7.80 10.32 19.91
C LYS A 144 8.41 11.10 18.75
N TYR A 145 7.57 11.71 17.94
CA TYR A 145 8.02 12.60 16.86
C TYR A 145 7.13 13.83 16.75
N THR A 146 7.69 14.90 16.20
CA THR A 146 7.01 16.13 15.80
C THR A 146 7.11 16.29 14.29
N ILE A 147 6.08 16.92 13.71
CA ILE A 147 6.09 17.34 12.32
C ILE A 147 6.69 18.75 12.28
N VAL A 148 7.79 18.93 11.55
CA VAL A 148 8.55 20.20 11.47
C VAL A 148 8.52 20.84 10.09
#